data_AF-A0A961NBF3-F1
#
_entry.id   AF-A0A961NBF3-F1
#
_cell.length_a   1.000
_cell.length_b   1.000
_cell.length_c   1.000
_cell.angle_alpha   90.00
_cell.angle_beta   90.00
_cell.angle_gamma   90.00
#
_symmetry.space_group_name_H-M   'P 1'
#
loop_
_entity.id
_entity.type
_entity.pdbx_description
1 polymer ?
#
loop_
_entity_poly.entity_id
_entity_poly.type
_entity_poly.pdbx_seq_one_letter_code
_entity_poly.pdbx_strand_id
1 'polypeptide(L)'
;MKQLSDLLGLPLPSRPASDPGLLDVANRAFDSMQNSIARQKLASYPPDQTIEIPRNACGMLDFDRAAEMIELGRKEARRCLERIARGPADA
;
A
#
# COMPACT_ATOMS: atom_id res chain seq x y z
N MET A 1 0.85 20.68 -28.64
CA MET A 1 0.73 19.22 -28.78
C MET A 1 -0.59 18.82 -29.47
N LYS A 2 -0.98 19.48 -30.58
CA LYS A 2 -2.16 19.14 -31.40
C LYS A 2 -1.84 19.04 -32.91
N GLN A 3 -0.64 19.45 -33.32
CA GLN A 3 -0.25 19.53 -34.74
C GLN A 3 0.26 18.21 -35.33
N LEU A 4 0.60 17.21 -34.51
CA LEU A 4 1.17 15.95 -34.99
C LEU A 4 0.10 14.85 -35.21
N SER A 5 -1.07 14.97 -34.58
CA SER A 5 -2.21 14.05 -34.78
C SER A 5 -2.88 14.24 -36.14
N ASP A 6 -2.99 15.49 -36.58
CA ASP A 6 -3.72 15.84 -37.81
C ASP A 6 -2.94 15.46 -39.08
N LEU A 7 -1.62 15.26 -38.97
CA LEU A 7 -0.71 15.00 -40.09
C LEU A 7 -0.70 13.53 -40.55
N LEU A 8 -1.02 12.57 -39.68
CA LEU A 8 -0.83 11.14 -39.95
C LEU A 8 -2.11 10.29 -39.91
N GLY A 9 -3.25 10.84 -39.49
CA GLY A 9 -4.57 10.18 -39.58
C GLY A 9 -4.69 8.81 -38.89
N LEU A 10 -3.67 8.40 -38.13
CA LEU A 10 -3.60 7.10 -37.47
C LEU A 10 -4.04 7.27 -36.01
N PRO A 11 -4.96 6.43 -35.50
CA PRO A 11 -5.31 6.44 -34.09
C PRO A 11 -4.02 6.18 -33.28
N LEU A 12 -3.74 7.06 -32.32
CA LEU A 12 -2.66 6.80 -31.36
C LEU A 12 -2.93 5.43 -30.72
N PRO A 13 -1.94 4.52 -30.66
CA PRO A 13 -2.14 3.23 -30.04
C PRO A 13 -2.63 3.46 -28.61
N SER A 14 -3.89 3.12 -28.35
CA SER A 14 -4.47 3.13 -27.02
C SER A 14 -3.72 2.07 -26.22
N ARG A 15 -2.92 2.53 -25.25
CA ARG A 15 -2.17 1.64 -24.36
C ARG A 15 -3.16 0.65 -23.75
N PRO A 16 -2.94 -0.68 -23.85
CA PRO A 16 -3.87 -1.65 -23.29
C PRO A 16 -4.04 -1.35 -21.80
N ALA A 17 -5.29 -1.35 -21.31
CA ALA A 17 -5.62 -0.99 -19.93
C ALA A 17 -4.89 -1.84 -18.86
N SER A 18 -4.31 -2.96 -19.28
CA SER A 18 -3.56 -3.91 -18.46
C SER A 18 -2.06 -3.63 -18.34
N ASP A 19 -1.52 -2.63 -19.03
CA ASP A 19 -0.07 -2.32 -18.98
C ASP A 19 0.23 -1.25 -17.92
N PRO A 20 0.94 -1.59 -16.83
CA PRO A 20 1.27 -0.64 -15.77
C PRO A 20 2.01 0.58 -16.32
N GLY A 21 1.53 1.77 -15.98
CA GLY A 21 2.28 3.00 -16.22
C GLY A 21 3.60 3.01 -15.45
N LEU A 22 4.57 3.82 -15.89
CA LEU A 22 5.88 3.93 -15.23
C LEU A 22 5.75 4.23 -13.72
N LEU A 23 4.78 5.07 -13.34
CA LEU A 23 4.51 5.40 -11.94
C LEU A 23 3.98 4.20 -11.14
N ASP A 24 3.14 3.36 -11.74
CA ASP A 24 2.62 2.15 -11.09
C ASP A 24 3.75 1.14 -10.87
N VAL A 25 4.61 0.94 -11.87
CA VAL A 25 5.82 0.10 -11.73
C VAL A 25 6.72 0.62 -10.62
N ALA A 26 6.98 1.93 -10.57
CA ALA A 26 7.79 2.54 -9.54
C ALA A 26 7.18 2.35 -8.14
N ASN A 27 5.87 2.61 -7.97
CA ASN A 27 5.18 2.42 -6.70
C ASN A 27 5.27 0.97 -6.21
N ARG A 28 5.02 -0.01 -7.08
CA ARG A 28 5.13 -1.43 -6.74
C ARG A 28 6.56 -1.83 -6.35
N ALA A 29 7.56 -1.26 -7.03
CA ALA A 29 8.97 -1.49 -6.68
C ALA A 29 9.30 -0.93 -5.29
N PHE A 30 8.82 0.29 -4.98
CA PHE A 30 8.97 0.89 -3.65
C PHE A 30 8.26 0.06 -2.57
N ASP A 31 7.04 -0.39 -2.79
CA ASP A 31 6.28 -1.23 -1.86
C ASP A 31 7.03 -2.55 -1.56
N SER A 32 7.59 -3.18 -2.60
CA SER A 32 8.35 -4.42 -2.48
C SER A 32 9.63 -4.23 -1.66
N MET A 33 10.36 -3.13 -1.91
CA MET A 33 11.56 -2.76 -1.16
C MET A 33 11.24 -2.52 0.31
N GLN A 34 10.23 -1.68 0.59
CA GLN A 34 9.83 -1.36 1.96
C GLN A 34 9.37 -2.60 2.72
N ASN A 35 8.66 -3.52 2.07
CA ASN A 35 8.22 -4.77 2.67
C ASN A 35 9.40 -5.68 3.08
N SER A 36 10.42 -5.77 2.23
CA SER A 36 11.63 -6.53 2.57
C SER A 36 12.41 -5.90 3.74
N ILE A 37 12.54 -4.58 3.76
CA ILE A 37 13.17 -3.85 4.87
C ILE A 37 12.37 -4.04 6.16
N ALA A 38 11.05 -3.90 6.12
CA ALA A 38 10.18 -4.06 7.28
C ALA A 38 10.29 -5.47 7.87
N ARG A 39 10.26 -6.52 7.04
CA ARG A 39 10.48 -7.91 7.49
C ARG A 39 11.84 -8.08 8.15
N GLN A 40 12.90 -7.56 7.53
CA GLN A 40 14.25 -7.66 8.09
C GLN A 40 14.37 -6.93 9.42
N LYS A 41 13.75 -5.74 9.54
CA LYS A 41 13.71 -4.98 10.80
C LYS A 41 12.94 -5.71 11.89
N LEU A 42 11.75 -6.26 11.60
CA LEU A 42 10.97 -7.02 12.57
C LEU A 42 11.69 -8.28 13.04
N ALA A 43 12.46 -8.93 12.17
CA ALA A 43 13.27 -10.09 12.55
C ALA A 43 14.45 -9.70 13.46
N SER A 44 15.10 -8.56 13.21
CA SER A 44 16.21 -8.07 14.04
C SER A 44 15.75 -7.38 15.33
N TYR A 45 14.54 -6.83 15.34
CA TYR A 45 13.96 -6.05 16.43
C TYR A 45 12.50 -6.51 16.64
N PRO A 46 12.28 -7.66 17.30
CA PRO A 46 10.94 -8.17 17.53
C PRO A 46 10.19 -7.22 18.47
N PRO A 47 9.02 -6.70 18.07
CA PRO A 47 8.21 -5.87 18.95
C PRO A 47 7.48 -6.71 19.99
N ASP A 48 7.15 -6.13 21.15
CA ASP A 48 6.28 -6.78 22.12
C ASP A 48 4.88 -7.04 21.55
N GLN A 49 4.40 -6.10 20.73
CA GLN A 49 3.07 -6.12 20.13
C GLN A 49 3.13 -5.56 18.71
N THR A 50 2.48 -6.24 17.78
CA THR A 50 2.40 -5.82 16.37
C THR A 50 0.96 -5.43 16.03
N ILE A 51 0.79 -4.28 15.37
CA ILE A 51 -0.47 -3.88 14.74
C ILE A 51 -0.26 -4.04 13.23
N GLU A 52 -0.92 -5.02 12.64
CA GLU A 52 -0.81 -5.30 11.20
C GLU A 52 -1.85 -4.52 10.41
N ILE A 53 -1.40 -3.72 9.45
CA ILE A 53 -2.27 -3.01 8.51
C ILE A 53 -2.08 -3.66 7.12
N PRO A 54 -3.17 -4.05 6.42
CA PRO A 54 -3.07 -4.60 5.07
C PRO A 54 -2.40 -3.61 4.11
N ARG A 55 -1.37 -4.05 3.38
CA ARG A 55 -0.66 -3.17 2.42
C ARG A 55 -1.51 -2.70 1.25
N ASN A 56 -2.53 -3.47 0.89
CA ASN A 56 -3.48 -3.09 -0.15
C ASN A 56 -4.62 -2.19 0.38
N ALA A 57 -4.53 -1.71 1.62
CA ALA A 57 -5.54 -0.84 2.20
C ALA A 57 -5.61 0.51 1.48
N CYS A 58 -4.47 1.10 1.07
CA CYS A 58 -4.38 2.30 0.24
C CYS A 58 -3.05 2.33 -0.53
N GLY A 59 -3.03 2.97 -1.69
CA GLY A 59 -1.80 3.25 -2.45
C GLY A 59 -1.04 4.47 -1.90
N MET A 60 0.20 4.66 -2.37
CA MET A 60 1.10 5.75 -1.93
C MET A 60 0.48 7.16 -2.12
N LEU A 61 -0.40 7.33 -3.10
CA LEU A 61 -0.97 8.62 -3.49
C LEU A 61 -2.48 8.76 -3.25
N ASP A 62 -3.09 7.82 -2.52
CA ASP A 62 -4.53 7.79 -2.24
C ASP A 62 -4.91 8.71 -1.06
N PHE A 63 -4.62 10.00 -1.18
CA PHE A 63 -4.83 10.97 -0.09
C PHE A 63 -6.30 11.19 0.27
N ASP A 64 -7.20 10.97 -0.67
CA ASP A 64 -8.65 11.03 -0.48
C ASP A 64 -9.16 9.98 0.51
N ARG A 65 -8.43 8.87 0.68
CA ARG A 65 -8.79 7.76 1.58
C ARG A 65 -8.25 7.90 3.00
N ALA A 66 -7.68 9.06 3.34
CA ALA A 66 -7.09 9.31 4.66
C ALA A 66 -8.06 9.04 5.82
N ALA A 67 -9.33 9.42 5.67
CA ALA A 67 -10.35 9.19 6.70
C ALA A 67 -10.58 7.69 6.96
N GLU A 68 -10.63 6.87 5.90
CA GLU A 68 -10.75 5.41 6.01
C GLU A 68 -9.53 4.81 6.71
N MET A 69 -8.32 5.28 6.38
CA MET A 69 -7.08 4.77 6.97
C MET A 69 -6.92 5.12 8.45
N ILE A 70 -7.39 6.30 8.85
CA ILE A 70 -7.43 6.69 10.27
C ILE A 70 -8.37 5.75 11.04
N GLU A 71 -9.55 5.45 10.50
CA GLU A 71 -10.49 4.57 11.18
C GLU A 71 -10.00 3.12 11.22
N LEU A 72 -9.41 2.63 10.13
CA LEU A 72 -8.75 1.32 10.08
C LEU A 72 -7.67 1.22 11.16
N GLY A 73 -6.80 2.23 11.28
CA GLY A 73 -5.76 2.26 12.29
C GLY A 73 -6.32 2.23 13.71
N ARG A 74 -7.38 3.01 14.00
CA ARG A 74 -8.05 2.98 15.30
C ARG A 74 -8.63 1.61 15.63
N LYS A 75 -9.25 0.96 14.65
CA LYS A 75 -9.85 -0.36 14.79
C LYS A 75 -8.81 -1.43 15.12
N GLU A 76 -7.71 -1.49 14.36
CA GLU A 76 -6.66 -2.49 14.60
C GLU A 76 -5.87 -2.22 15.89
N ALA A 77 -5.66 -0.95 16.25
CA ALA A 77 -5.08 -0.60 17.55
C ALA A 77 -5.98 -1.05 18.72
N ARG A 78 -7.30 -0.84 18.63
CA ARG A 78 -8.25 -1.29 19.65
C ARG A 78 -8.23 -2.80 19.81
N ARG A 79 -8.22 -3.54 18.70
CA ARG A 79 -8.09 -5.01 18.69
C ARG A 79 -6.80 -5.48 19.35
N CYS A 80 -5.70 -4.80 19.09
CA CYS A 80 -4.41 -5.10 19.72
C CYS A 80 -4.48 -4.88 21.24
N LEU A 81 -5.04 -3.76 21.69
CA LEU A 81 -5.24 -3.48 23.12
C LEU A 81 -6.15 -4.51 23.80
N GLU A 82 -7.24 -4.93 23.15
CA GLU A 82 -8.14 -5.98 23.66
C GLU A 82 -7.44 -7.34 23.76
N ARG A 83 -6.51 -7.65 22.85
CA ARG A 83 -5.69 -8.87 22.93
C ARG A 83 -4.70 -8.79 24.09
N ILE A 84 -4.08 -7.64 24.31
CA ILE A 84 -3.19 -7.40 25.45
C ILE A 84 -3.96 -7.53 26.77
N ALA A 85 -5.14 -6.92 26.86
CA ALA A 85 -5.97 -6.93 28.07
C ALA A 85 -6.50 -8.32 28.44
N ARG A 86 -6.72 -9.20 27.45
CA ARG A 86 -7.16 -10.58 27.67
C ARG A 86 -6.05 -11.49 28.24
N GLY A 87 -4.81 -11.05 28.25
CA GLY A 87 -3.66 -11.89 28.62
C GLY A 87 -3.37 -12.96 27.56
N PRO A 88 -2.27 -13.73 27.73
CA PRO A 88 -1.97 -14.84 26.82
C PRO A 88 -3.09 -15.87 26.91
N ALA A 89 -3.66 -16.25 25.76
CA ALA A 89 -4.69 -17.30 25.69
C ALA A 89 -4.13 -18.70 25.93
N ASP A 90 -2.81 -18.85 26.08
CA ASP A 90 -2.14 -20.13 26.28
C ASP A 90 -0.99 -19.94 27.31
N ALA A 91 -1.27 -20.30 28.56
CA ALA A 91 -0.28 -20.71 29.56
C ALA A 91 -0.66 -22.10 30.06
#